data_AF-A0A327ZLL5-F1
#
_entry.id   AF-A0A327ZLL5-F1
#
_cell.length_a   1.000
_cell.length_b   1.000
_cell.length_c   1.000
_cell.angle_alpha   90.00
_cell.angle_beta   90.00
_cell.angle_gamma   90.00
#
_symmetry.space_group_name_H-M   'P 1'
#
loop_
_entity.id
_entity.type
_entity.pdbx_description
1 polymer ?
#
loop_
_entity_poly.entity_id
_entity_poly.type
_entity_poly.pdbx_seq_one_letter_code
_entity_poly.pdbx_strand_id
1 'polypeptide(L)'
;MAIDVNAQTTTDLMNAFVTARSENQAAASAVSNATSSLFSGWSGNAAATFGNAISQWQEGLARVQNALGGLQDNMAEFSRSNERTEDDALTDASSWLNTSGPTPPASWT
;
A
#
# COMPACT_ATOMS: atom_id res chain seq x y z
N MET A 1 -21.50 -12.17 -4.92
CA MET A 1 -21.05 -11.73 -3.59
C MET A 1 -19.53 -11.93 -3.52
N ALA A 2 -18.77 -11.07 -4.20
CA ALA A 2 -17.31 -11.13 -4.28
C ALA A 2 -16.66 -9.74 -4.25
N ILE A 3 -17.44 -8.68 -4.51
CA ILE A 3 -16.99 -7.28 -4.58
C ILE A 3 -16.54 -6.76 -3.20
N ASP A 4 -17.26 -7.11 -2.13
CA ASP A 4 -17.00 -6.58 -0.78
C ASP A 4 -15.67 -7.07 -0.16
N VAL A 5 -15.23 -8.28 -0.50
CA VAL A 5 -14.01 -8.87 0.07
C VAL A 5 -12.75 -8.16 -0.43
N ASN A 6 -12.77 -7.67 -1.68
CA ASN A 6 -11.62 -7.00 -2.27
C ASN A 6 -11.41 -5.58 -1.73
N ALA A 7 -12.50 -4.84 -1.51
CA ALA A 7 -12.46 -3.51 -0.90
C ALA A 7 -12.01 -3.56 0.57
N GLN A 8 -12.54 -4.52 1.34
CA GLN A 8 -12.13 -4.73 2.72
C GLN A 8 -10.66 -5.13 2.83
N THR A 9 -10.21 -6.10 2.01
CA THR A 9 -8.80 -6.54 2.00
C THR A 9 -7.86 -5.40 1.63
N THR A 10 -8.24 -4.55 0.68
CA THR A 10 -7.47 -3.36 0.28
C THR A 10 -7.33 -2.37 1.43
N THR A 11 -8.44 -2.09 2.12
CA THR A 11 -8.47 -1.21 3.30
C THR A 11 -7.61 -1.74 4.43
N ASP A 12 -7.70 -3.04 4.72
CA ASP A 12 -6.89 -3.69 5.76
C ASP A 12 -5.39 -3.63 5.45
N LEU A 13 -5.00 -3.84 4.18
CA LEU A 13 -3.62 -3.69 3.76
C LEU A 13 -3.12 -2.24 3.90
N MET A 14 -3.93 -1.25 3.51
CA MET A 14 -3.58 0.17 3.66
C MET A 14 -3.36 0.52 5.14
N ASN A 15 -4.23 0.06 6.03
CA ASN A 15 -4.10 0.25 7.48
C ASN A 15 -2.84 -0.41 8.05
N ALA A 16 -2.52 -1.63 7.58
CA ALA A 16 -1.30 -2.33 7.95
C ALA A 16 -0.04 -1.55 7.50
N PHE A 17 -0.05 -0.97 6.31
CA PHE A 17 1.07 -0.14 5.83
C PHE A 17 1.24 1.15 6.61
N VAL A 18 0.14 1.83 6.95
CA VAL A 18 0.18 3.03 7.81
C VAL A 18 0.78 2.69 9.17
N THR A 19 0.35 1.57 9.76
CA THR A 19 0.89 1.07 11.04
C THR A 19 2.38 0.79 10.93
N ALA A 20 2.80 0.01 9.93
CA ALA A 20 4.20 -0.32 9.70
C ALA A 20 5.07 0.93 9.50
N ARG A 21 4.58 1.95 8.79
CA ARG A 21 5.28 3.22 8.61
C ARG A 21 5.45 3.96 9.94
N SER A 22 4.40 4.03 10.75
CA SER A 22 4.42 4.65 12.08
C SER A 22 5.41 3.95 13.01
N GLU A 23 5.40 2.62 13.05
CA GLU A 23 6.32 1.82 13.86
C GLU A 23 7.78 2.02 13.44
N ASN A 24 8.05 2.04 12.13
CA ASN A 24 9.39 2.32 11.61
C ASN A 24 9.88 3.73 12.00
N GLN A 25 9.00 4.73 11.99
CA GLN A 25 9.36 6.09 12.41
C GLN A 25 9.62 6.19 13.92
N ALA A 26 8.85 5.47 14.72
CA ALA A 26 9.09 5.35 16.15
C ALA A 26 10.43 4.66 16.45
N ALA A 27 10.75 3.58 15.74
CA ALA A 27 12.03 2.88 15.85
C ALA A 27 13.21 3.79 15.45
N ALA A 28 13.09 4.55 14.36
CA ALA A 28 14.10 5.54 13.96
C ALA A 28 14.40 6.55 15.07
N SER A 29 13.34 7.09 15.67
CA SER A 29 13.44 8.08 16.75
C SER A 29 14.08 7.48 18.01
N ALA A 30 13.68 6.26 18.38
CA ALA A 30 14.26 5.54 19.51
C ALA A 30 15.75 5.27 19.30
N VAL A 31 16.15 4.81 18.11
CA VAL A 31 17.56 4.58 17.78
C VAL A 31 18.34 5.88 17.83
N SER A 32 17.84 6.97 17.23
CA SER A 32 18.51 8.28 17.27
C SER A 32 18.74 8.76 18.72
N ASN A 33 17.73 8.65 19.58
CA ASN A 33 17.83 9.05 20.99
C ASN A 33 18.81 8.18 21.79
N ALA A 34 18.75 6.85 21.59
CA ALA A 34 19.67 5.92 22.21
C ALA A 34 21.12 6.18 21.77
N THR A 35 21.30 6.46 20.48
CA THR A 35 22.59 6.79 19.87
C THR A 35 23.19 8.05 20.47
N SER A 36 22.40 9.13 20.56
CA SER A 36 22.82 10.39 21.19
C SER A 36 23.23 10.19 22.64
N SER A 37 22.49 9.36 23.39
CA SER A 37 22.80 9.03 24.78
C SER A 37 24.10 8.24 24.90
N LEU A 38 24.32 7.27 24.00
CA LEU A 38 25.53 6.44 23.98
C LEU A 38 26.79 7.27 23.68
N PHE A 39 26.72 8.14 22.67
CA PHE A 39 27.86 8.95 22.25
C PHE A 39 28.25 10.07 23.22
N SER A 40 27.41 10.39 24.21
CA SER A 40 27.74 11.39 25.22
C SER A 40 28.95 11.02 26.09
N GLY A 41 29.28 9.73 26.20
CA GLY A 41 30.45 9.26 26.97
C GLY A 41 31.29 8.21 26.24
N TRP A 42 30.82 7.71 25.10
CA TRP A 42 31.51 6.68 24.32
C TRP A 42 32.21 7.29 23.11
N SER A 43 33.52 7.10 23.03
CA SER A 43 34.36 7.59 21.93
C SER A 43 35.40 6.55 21.52
N GLY A 44 36.07 6.80 20.39
CA GLY A 44 37.09 5.91 19.82
C GLY A 44 36.60 5.14 18.59
N ASN A 45 37.46 4.25 18.07
CA ASN A 45 37.24 3.56 16.79
C ASN A 45 35.96 2.70 16.78
N ALA A 46 35.63 2.06 17.91
CA ALA A 46 34.40 1.29 18.05
C ALA A 46 33.15 2.18 17.96
N ALA A 47 33.19 3.35 18.60
CA ALA A 47 32.11 4.32 18.55
C ALA A 47 31.91 4.85 17.12
N ALA A 48 33.01 5.16 16.40
CA ALA A 48 32.95 5.56 15.00
C ALA A 48 32.34 4.47 14.09
N THR A 49 32.77 3.22 14.27
CA THR A 49 32.23 2.07 13.51
C THR A 49 30.73 1.90 13.74
N PHE A 50 30.29 2.02 14.99
CA PHE A 50 28.88 1.94 15.33
C PHE A 50 28.07 3.10 14.74
N GLY A 51 28.60 4.33 14.78
CA GLY A 51 27.95 5.50 14.17
C GLY A 51 27.76 5.34 12.65
N ASN A 52 28.75 4.77 11.97
CA ASN A 52 28.65 4.42 10.55
C ASN A 52 27.57 3.36 10.30
N ALA A 53 27.50 2.32 11.14
CA ALA A 53 26.47 1.28 11.04
C ALA A 53 25.06 1.85 11.25
N ILE A 54 24.89 2.79 12.19
CA ILE A 54 23.59 3.47 12.40
C ILE A 54 23.22 4.34 11.21
N SER A 55 24.16 5.06 10.60
CA SER A 55 23.88 5.83 9.39
C SER A 55 23.42 4.93 8.24
N GLN A 56 24.10 3.80 8.01
CA GLN A 56 23.70 2.82 6.99
C GLN A 56 22.32 2.22 7.28
N TRP A 57 22.03 1.94 8.56
CA TRP A 57 20.71 1.46 8.97
C TRP A 57 19.61 2.51 8.71
N GLN A 58 19.86 3.78 9.03
CA GLN A 58 18.93 4.88 8.75
C GLN A 58 18.66 5.04 7.25
N GLU A 59 19.69 4.93 6.41
CA GLU A 59 19.52 4.93 4.95
C GLU A 59 18.67 3.75 4.46
N GLY A 60 18.92 2.55 4.99
CA GLY A 60 18.12 1.36 4.69
C GLY A 60 16.65 1.54 5.10
N LEU A 61 16.42 2.11 6.28
CA LEU A 61 15.08 2.41 6.77
C LEU A 61 14.34 3.42 5.89
N ALA A 62 15.03 4.48 5.43
CA ALA A 62 14.44 5.45 4.50
C ALA A 62 14.00 4.80 3.19
N ARG A 63 14.74 3.81 2.68
CA ARG A 63 14.34 3.03 1.50
C ARG A 63 13.08 2.21 1.75
N VAL A 64 12.97 1.56 2.93
CA VAL A 64 11.76 0.83 3.32
C VAL A 64 10.56 1.77 3.41
N GLN A 65 10.72 2.94 4.02
CA GLN A 65 9.66 3.95 4.10
C GLN A 65 9.20 4.43 2.72
N ASN A 66 10.12 4.68 1.79
CA ASN A 66 9.79 5.04 0.41
C ASN A 66 9.06 3.91 -0.33
N ALA A 67 9.49 2.66 -0.16
CA ALA A 67 8.83 1.51 -0.76
C ALA A 67 7.40 1.32 -0.21
N LEU A 68 7.21 1.50 1.10
CA LEU A 68 5.89 1.47 1.74
C LEU A 68 4.97 2.58 1.21
N GLY A 69 5.51 3.78 0.96
CA GLY A 69 4.77 4.87 0.32
C GLY A 69 4.33 4.51 -1.10
N GLY A 70 5.24 3.97 -1.92
CA GLY A 70 4.91 3.53 -3.27
C GLY A 70 3.88 2.39 -3.32
N LEU A 71 3.92 1.45 -2.36
CA LEU A 71 2.90 0.41 -2.24
C LEU A 71 1.52 0.98 -1.92
N GLN A 72 1.44 1.99 -1.05
CA GLN A 72 0.19 2.68 -0.73
C GLN A 72 -0.43 3.34 -1.96
N ASP A 73 0.38 4.05 -2.75
CA ASP A 73 -0.09 4.73 -3.97
C ASP A 73 -0.57 3.72 -5.03
N ASN A 74 0.21 2.66 -5.26
CA ASN A 74 -0.15 1.61 -6.21
C ASN A 74 -1.44 0.88 -5.79
N MET A 75 -1.66 0.67 -4.48
CA MET A 75 -2.90 0.07 -3.99
C MET A 75 -4.11 0.98 -4.13
N ALA A 76 -3.94 2.29 -3.87
CA ALA A 76 -5.00 3.26 -4.11
C ALA A 76 -5.39 3.32 -5.59
N GLU A 77 -4.41 3.24 -6.50
CA GLU A 77 -4.64 3.16 -7.94
C GLU A 77 -5.31 1.84 -8.35
N PHE A 78 -4.87 0.71 -7.81
CA PHE A 78 -5.47 -0.60 -8.06
C PHE A 78 -6.94 -0.63 -7.63
N SER A 79 -7.28 -0.10 -6.45
CA SER A 79 -8.66 0.01 -5.96
C SER A 79 -9.53 0.78 -6.95
N ARG A 80 -9.08 1.97 -7.39
CA ARG A 80 -9.79 2.81 -8.35
C ARG A 80 -9.96 2.14 -9.72
N SER A 81 -8.94 1.41 -10.18
CA SER A 81 -9.02 0.68 -11.45
C SER A 81 -10.07 -0.43 -11.38
N ASN A 82 -10.17 -1.11 -10.24
CA ASN A 82 -11.13 -2.19 -10.04
C ASN A 82 -12.56 -1.63 -9.99
N GLU A 83 -12.79 -0.53 -9.26
CA GLU A 83 -14.08 0.18 -9.23
C GLU A 83 -14.54 0.59 -10.65
N ARG A 84 -13.64 1.17 -11.45
CA ARG A 84 -13.96 1.57 -12.83
C ARG A 84 -14.30 0.39 -13.72
N THR A 85 -13.56 -0.72 -13.59
CA THR A 85 -13.83 -1.95 -14.36
C THR A 85 -15.19 -2.54 -13.99
N GLU A 86 -15.56 -2.49 -12.71
CA GLU A 86 -16.88 -2.94 -12.24
C GLU A 86 -18.00 -2.02 -12.74
N ASP A 87 -17.83 -0.70 -12.71
CA ASP A 87 -18.78 0.28 -13.25
C ASP A 87 -18.96 0.13 -14.77
N ASP A 88 -17.86 -0.06 -15.52
CA ASP A 88 -17.90 -0.31 -16.96
C ASP A 88 -18.63 -1.62 -17.27
N ALA A 89 -18.36 -2.69 -16.51
CA ALA A 89 -19.07 -3.97 -16.66
C ALA A 89 -20.56 -3.87 -16.33
N LEU A 90 -20.95 -3.09 -15.31
CA LEU A 90 -22.35 -2.82 -14.99
C LEU A 90 -23.03 -1.97 -16.06
N THR A 91 -22.32 -0.98 -16.61
CA THR A 91 -22.82 -0.11 -17.70
C THR A 91 -23.04 -0.93 -18.96
N ASP A 92 -22.08 -1.76 -19.36
CA ASP A 92 -22.23 -2.68 -20.49
C ASP A 92 -23.37 -3.65 -20.26
N ALA A 93 -23.42 -4.33 -19.11
CA ALA A 93 -24.52 -5.25 -18.79
C ALA A 93 -25.90 -4.56 -18.84
N SER A 94 -25.98 -3.30 -18.39
CA SER A 94 -27.22 -2.50 -18.47
C SER A 94 -27.59 -2.14 -19.92
N SER A 95 -26.62 -1.92 -20.80
CA SER A 95 -26.81 -1.71 -22.24
C SER A 95 -27.36 -2.96 -22.94
N TRP A 96 -26.85 -4.15 -22.58
CA TRP A 96 -27.37 -5.43 -23.07
C TRP A 96 -28.80 -5.73 -22.59
N LEU A 97 -29.18 -5.29 -21.39
CA LEU A 97 -30.55 -5.46 -20.87
C LEU A 97 -31.55 -4.44 -21.44
N ASN A 98 -31.08 -3.27 -21.88
CA ASN A 98 -31.92 -2.19 -22.40
C ASN A 98 -32.06 -2.22 -23.93
N THR A 99 -31.20 -2.98 -24.63
CA THR A 99 -31.42 -3.34 -26.03
C THR A 99 -32.41 -4.51 -26.07
N SER A 100 -33.55 -4.30 -26.71
CA SER A 100 -34.62 -5.29 -26.85
C SER A 100 -34.04 -6.65 -27.24
N GLY A 101 -34.25 -7.66 -26.39
CA GLY A 101 -33.74 -9.02 -26.62
C GLY A 101 -34.08 -9.54 -28.02
N PRO A 102 -33.33 -10.55 -28.53
CA PRO A 102 -33.49 -11.03 -29.89
C PRO A 102 -34.96 -11.40 -30.14
N THR A 103 -35.62 -10.69 -31.06
CA THR A 103 -36.96 -11.07 -31.52
C THR A 103 -36.88 -12.50 -32.05
N PRO A 104 -37.64 -13.45 -31.49
CA PRO A 104 -37.60 -14.83 -31.96
C PRO A 104 -37.94 -14.85 -33.46
N PRO A 105 -37.20 -15.62 -34.27
CA PRO A 105 -37.44 -15.66 -35.70
C PRO A 105 -38.89 -16.08 -35.96
N ALA A 106 -39.57 -15.33 -36.82
CA ALA A 106 -40.97 -15.56 -37.17
C ALA A 106 -41.20 -17.04 -37.49
N SER A 107 -42.13 -17.66 -36.77
CA SER A 107 -42.57 -19.03 -37.04
C SER A 107 -43.10 -19.10 -38.46
N TRP A 108 -42.40 -19.83 -39.33
CA TRP A 108 -42.92 -20.17 -40.65
C TRP A 108 -44.13 -21.08 -40.47
N THR A 109 -45.30 -20.57 -40.85
CA THR A 109 -46.55 -21.31 -41.03
C THR A 109 -46.41 -22.33 -42.15
#